data_AF-A0A916GWQ0-F1
#
_entry.id   AF-A0A916GWQ0-F1
#
_cell.length_a   1.000
_cell.length_b   1.000
_cell.length_c   1.000
_cell.angle_alpha   90.00
_cell.angle_beta   90.00
_cell.angle_gamma   90.00
#
_symmetry.space_group_name_H-M   'P 1'
#
loop_
_entity.id
_entity.type
_entity.pdbx_description
1 polymer ?
#
loop_
_entity_poly.entity_id
_entity_poly.type
_entity_poly.pdbx_seq_one_letter_code
_entity_poly.pdbx_strand_id
1 'polypeptide(L)' 'MAVTLSERAAQHVSSFLTKRGKGIGVRLGVKTSGCSGMAYKLEFADAAEPEDV' A
#
# COMPACT_ATOMS: atom_id res chain seq x y z
N MET A 1 2.03 -17.26 3.32
CA MET A 1 2.89 -16.16 3.82
C MET A 1 2.05 -14.91 3.86
N ALA A 2 2.07 -14.15 4.94
CA ALA A 2 1.33 -12.90 5.06
C ALA A 2 2.29 -11.71 4.92
N VAL A 3 1.85 -10.65 4.25
CA VAL A 3 2.54 -9.36 4.25
C VAL A 3 2.22 -8.65 5.57
N THR A 4 3.25 -8.16 6.26
CA THR A 4 3.08 -7.49 7.55
C THR A 4 3.67 -6.09 7.51
N LEU A 5 3.13 -5.20 8.36
CA LEU A 5 3.69 -3.88 8.60
C LEU A 5 4.33 -3.86 9.98
N SER A 6 5.45 -3.14 10.11
CA SER A 6 5.94 -2.76 11.43
C SER A 6 4.95 -1.81 12.10
N GLU A 7 4.95 -1.77 13.43
CA GLU A 7 4.06 -0.91 14.19
C GLU A 7 4.22 0.57 13.80
N ARG A 8 5.47 1.03 13.59
CA ARG A 8 5.76 2.39 13.12
C ARG A 8 5.17 2.66 11.74
N ALA A 9 5.26 1.70 10.82
CA ALA A 9 4.67 1.85 9.49
C ALA A 9 3.14 1.89 9.56
N ALA A 10 2.51 1.06 10.40
CA ALA A 10 1.06 1.07 10.60
C ALA A 10 0.56 2.40 11.17
N GLN A 11 1.25 2.95 12.18
CA GLN A 11 0.95 4.28 12.73
C GLN A 11 1.10 5.38 11.67
N HIS A 12 2.17 5.32 10.87
CA HIS A 12 2.42 6.26 9.80
C HIS A 12 1.29 6.23 8.75
N VAL A 13 0.94 5.06 8.23
CA VAL A 13 -0.16 4.88 7.25
C VAL A 13 -1.49 5.37 7.81
N SER A 14 -1.82 5.00 9.05
CA SER A 14 -3.06 5.42 9.71
C SER A 14 -3.17 6.94 9.83
N SER A 15 -2.06 7.61 10.20
CA SER A 15 -2.02 9.07 10.28
C SER A 15 -2.24 9.73 8.91
N PHE A 16 -1.70 9.14 7.83
CA PHE A 16 -1.86 9.65 6.48
C PHE A 16 -3.28 9.46 5.94
N LEU A 17 -3.91 8.31 6.21
CA LEU A 17 -5.31 8.07 5.87
C LEU A 17 -6.24 9.04 6.61
N THR A 18 -5.98 9.26 7.90
CA THR A 18 -6.74 10.22 8.70
C THR A 18 -6.62 11.64 8.14
N LYS A 19 -5.39 12.08 7.79
CA LYS A 19 -5.15 13.39 7.17
C LYS A 19 -5.79 13.54 5.79
N ARG A 20 -5.80 12.46 5.01
CA ARG A 20 -6.44 12.41 3.69
C ARG A 20 -7.97 12.47 3.79
N GLY A 21 -8.55 12.00 4.89
CA GLY A 21 -9.99 12.00 5.15
C GLY A 21 -10.79 10.97 4.34
N LYS A 22 -10.10 10.13 3.54
CA LYS A 22 -10.70 9.06 2.75
C LYS A 22 -9.68 7.96 2.48
N GLY A 23 -10.16 6.74 2.25
CA GLY A 23 -9.35 5.57 1.98
C GLY A 23 -9.63 4.44 2.98
N ILE A 24 -9.65 3.20 2.50
CA ILE A 24 -9.74 2.00 3.35
C ILE A 24 -8.36 1.49 3.79
N GLY A 25 -7.28 1.95 3.14
CA GLY A 25 -5.95 1.44 3.40
C GLY A 25 -4.90 1.90 2.38
N VAL A 26 -3.83 1.12 2.30
CA VAL A 26 -2.76 1.27 1.30
C VAL A 26 -2.62 -0.05 0.54
N ARG A 27 -2.52 0.03 -0.78
CA ARG A 27 -2.22 -1.09 -1.66
C ARG A 27 -0.73 -1.17 -1.91
N LEU A 28 -0.19 -2.38 -1.79
CA LEU A 28 1.17 -2.73 -2.18
C LEU A 28 1.14 -3.39 -3.56
N GLY A 29 1.80 -2.76 -4.53
CA GLY A 29 1.98 -3.30 -5.87
C GLY A 29 3.44 -3.44 -6.23
N VAL A 30 3.69 -4.07 -7.38
CA VAL A 30 5.00 -4.10 -8.02
C VAL A 30 4.87 -3.57 -9.44
N LYS A 31 5.89 -2.85 -9.91
CA LYS A 31 5.98 -2.36 -11.29
C LYS A 31 7.34 -2.71 -11.88
N THR A 32 7.41 -2.86 -13.20
CA THR A 32 8.68 -3.02 -13.91
C THR A 32 9.53 -1.76 -13.78
N SER A 33 10.84 -1.93 -13.71
CA SER A 33 11.82 -0.85 -13.57
C SER A 33 13.13 -1.22 -14.24
N GLY A 34 13.45 -0.58 -15.38
CA GLY A 34 14.66 -0.85 -16.16
C GLY A 34 14.54 -2.12 -17.03
N CYS A 35 15.68 -2.68 -17.43
CA CYS A 35 15.73 -3.79 -18.37
C CYS A 35 15.21 -5.12 -17.80
N SER A 36 15.35 -5.33 -16.49
CA SER A 36 14.96 -6.58 -15.81
C SER A 36 14.56 -6.37 -14.34
N GLY A 37 14.44 -5.13 -13.89
CA GLY A 37 14.16 -4.82 -12.49
C GLY A 37 12.67 -4.71 -12.17
N MET A 38 12.35 -4.85 -10.89
CA MET A 38 11.03 -4.63 -10.32
C MET A 38 11.15 -3.61 -9.18
N ALA A 39 10.12 -2.80 -8.99
CA ALA A 39 10.03 -1.81 -7.92
C ALA A 39 8.69 -1.91 -7.20
N TYR A 40 8.72 -1.74 -5.88
CA TYR A 40 7.49 -1.65 -5.09
C TYR A 40 6.78 -0.32 -5.34
N LYS A 41 5.45 -0.37 -5.29
CA LYS A 41 4.56 0.77 -5.39
C LYS A 41 3.61 0.74 -4.18
N LEU A 42 3.49 1.86 -3.48
CA LEU A 42 2.54 2.04 -2.38
C LEU A 42 1.56 3.14 -2.76
N GLU A 43 0.27 2.83 -2.72
CA GLU A 43 -0.80 3.77 -3.08
C GLU A 43 -1.94 3.71 -2.09
N PHE A 44 -2.62 4.83 -1.86
CA PHE A 44 -3.87 4.80 -1.09
C PHE A 44 -4.94 4.02 -1.85
N ALA A 45 -5.63 3.12 -1.15
CA ALA A 45 -6.76 2.39 -1.68
C ALA A 45 -8.06 2.99 -1.13
N ASP A 46 -8.93 3.47 -2.02
CA ASP A 46 -10.25 3.98 -1.64
C ASP A 46 -11.30 2.86 -1.53
N ALA A 47 -11.08 1.72 -2.20
CA ALA A 47 -11.86 0.49 -2.10
C ALA A 47 -10.97 -0.74 -2.40
N ALA A 48 -11.41 -1.93 -1.98
CA ALA A 48 -10.77 -3.19 -2.33
C ALA A 48 -11.20 -3.62 -3.74
N GLU A 49 -10.24 -4.08 -4.54
CA GLU A 49 -10.50 -4.63 -5.87
C GLU A 49 -10.67 -6.16 -5.79
N PRO A 50 -11.40 -6.79 -6.74
CA PRO A 50 -11.62 -8.23 -6.74
C PRO A 50 -10.33 -9.06 -6.78
N GLU A 51 -9.24 -8.47 -7.27
CA GLU A 51 -7.93 -9.11 -7.39
C GLU A 51 -7.00 -8.82 -6.19
N ASP A 52 -7.42 -7.99 -5.23
CA ASP A 52 -6.69 -7.81 -3.97
C ASP A 52 -6.82 -9.07 -3.09
N VAL A 53 -5.76 -9.36 -2.32
CA VAL A 53 -5.65 -10.55 -1.43
C VAL A 53 -5.47 -10.15 0.02
#